data_AF-A0A7K2P478-F1
#
_entry.id   AF-A0A7K2P478-F1
#
_cell.length_a   1.000
_cell.length_b   1.000
_cell.length_c   1.000
_cell.angle_alpha   90.00
_cell.angle_beta   90.00
_cell.angle_gamma   90.00
#
_symmetry.space_group_name_H-M   'P 1'
#
loop_
_entity.id
_entity.type
_entity.pdbx_description
1 polymer ?
#
loop_
_entity_poly.entity_id
_entity_poly.type
_entity_poly.pdbx_seq_one_letter_code
_entity_poly.pdbx_strand_id
1 'polypeptide(L)'
;LAECSEAGTQQWTYEDDGLLRSVADPGLCLDSRADAGVVILGTCADEGTERGEDVRYELTGEGELVPRGQKLLALATTTRAPDADIVVKVHDGSEDQRWRTDPVPTAEGSLSIARTDAPGARAVDLSGG
;
A
#
# COMPACT_ATOMS: atom_id res chain seq x y z
N LEU A 1 -4.50 -5.82 19.71
CA LEU A 1 -5.47 -5.21 18.78
C LEU A 1 -6.58 -4.45 19.51
N ALA A 2 -6.81 -3.21 19.14
CA ALA A 2 -7.93 -2.41 19.69
C ALA A 2 -9.24 -2.72 18.96
N GLU A 3 -10.38 -2.37 19.56
CA GLU A 3 -11.67 -2.36 18.86
C GLU A 3 -11.65 -1.36 17.70
N CYS A 4 -12.20 -1.76 16.55
CA CYS A 4 -12.23 -0.91 15.35
C CYS A 4 -13.11 0.33 15.57
N SER A 5 -12.63 1.48 15.14
CA SER A 5 -13.30 2.78 15.22
C SER A 5 -12.88 3.68 14.08
N GLU A 6 -13.61 4.77 13.87
CA GLU A 6 -13.27 5.80 12.89
C GLU A 6 -12.25 6.82 13.43
N ALA A 7 -11.60 6.54 14.58
CA ALA A 7 -10.60 7.43 15.14
C ALA A 7 -9.40 7.58 14.17
N GLY A 8 -8.91 8.79 13.98
CA GLY A 8 -7.77 9.05 13.08
C GLY A 8 -6.50 8.27 13.44
N THR A 9 -6.35 7.84 14.69
CA THR A 9 -5.23 7.01 15.16
C THR A 9 -5.33 5.55 14.70
N GLN A 10 -6.48 5.12 14.19
CA GLN A 10 -6.69 3.81 13.55
C GLN A 10 -6.76 3.92 12.02
N GLN A 11 -6.60 5.13 11.47
CA GLN A 11 -6.61 5.36 10.03
C GLN A 11 -5.18 5.58 9.52
N TRP A 12 -4.83 4.84 8.48
CA TRP A 12 -3.50 4.85 7.87
C TRP A 12 -3.64 4.96 6.36
N THR A 13 -2.76 5.74 5.74
CA THR A 13 -2.66 5.83 4.29
C THR A 13 -1.44 5.05 3.82
N TYR A 14 -1.64 4.14 2.87
CA TYR A 14 -0.55 3.53 2.11
C TYR A 14 -0.32 4.36 0.85
N GLU A 15 0.84 5.01 0.75
CA GLU A 15 1.18 5.93 -0.34
C GLU A 15 1.94 5.21 -1.47
N ASP A 16 1.97 5.81 -2.66
CA ASP A 16 2.60 5.21 -3.86
C ASP A 16 4.10 4.92 -3.69
N ASP A 17 4.78 5.67 -2.83
CA ASP A 17 6.20 5.47 -2.51
C ASP A 17 6.44 4.39 -1.43
N GLY A 18 5.36 3.79 -0.92
CA GLY A 18 5.37 2.73 0.07
C GLY A 18 5.30 3.19 1.52
N LEU A 19 5.12 4.49 1.80
CA LEU A 19 4.93 4.98 3.17
C LEU A 19 3.60 4.50 3.74
N LEU A 20 3.62 4.05 5.00
CA LEU A 20 2.41 3.92 5.83
C LEU A 20 2.30 5.13 6.76
N ARG A 21 1.51 6.13 6.36
CA ARG A 21 1.37 7.41 7.06
C ARG A 21 0.16 7.42 7.99
N SER A 22 0.33 7.97 9.19
CA SER A 22 -0.76 8.19 10.14
C SER A 22 -1.68 9.30 9.64
N VAL A 23 -3.00 9.07 9.64
CA VAL A 23 -3.98 10.12 9.35
C VAL A 23 -4.12 11.10 10.52
N ALA A 24 -3.92 10.63 11.76
CA ALA A 24 -3.94 11.50 12.95
C ALA A 24 -2.76 12.50 13.00
N ASP A 25 -1.62 12.13 12.43
CA ASP A 25 -0.44 12.99 12.34
C ASP A 25 0.32 12.69 11.04
N PRO A 26 0.08 13.48 9.97
CA PRO A 26 0.71 13.26 8.68
C PRO A 26 2.24 13.40 8.67
N GLY A 27 2.86 13.94 9.73
CA GLY A 27 4.32 13.95 9.87
C GLY A 27 4.91 12.58 10.24
N LEU A 28 4.07 11.63 10.61
CA LEU A 28 4.47 10.36 11.20
C LEU A 28 4.14 9.16 10.31
N CYS A 29 5.13 8.27 10.19
CA CYS A 29 5.10 7.05 9.40
C CYS A 29 5.41 5.84 10.27
N LEU A 30 4.85 4.69 9.91
CA LEU A 30 5.21 3.42 10.51
C LEU A 30 6.68 3.11 10.19
N ASP A 31 7.49 2.95 11.23
CA ASP A 31 8.94 2.79 11.13
C ASP A 31 9.33 1.44 11.73
N SER A 32 9.90 0.57 10.89
CA SER A 32 10.25 -0.81 11.26
C SER A 32 11.65 -0.97 11.86
N ARG A 33 12.44 0.11 11.94
CA ARG A 33 13.86 0.17 12.32
C ARG A 33 14.68 -1.01 11.79
N ALA A 34 15.50 -0.78 10.75
CA ALA A 34 16.36 -1.75 10.06
C ALA A 34 17.02 -2.85 10.91
N ASP A 35 17.33 -2.58 12.18
CA ASP A 35 18.17 -3.42 13.05
C ASP A 35 17.48 -3.94 14.32
N ALA A 36 16.30 -3.45 14.70
CA ALA A 36 15.71 -3.77 16.02
C ALA A 36 14.49 -4.70 15.96
N GLY A 37 13.88 -4.90 14.80
CA GLY A 37 12.64 -5.68 14.66
C GLY A 37 11.43 -5.06 15.36
N VAL A 38 11.58 -3.85 15.91
CA VAL A 38 10.54 -3.09 16.62
C VAL A 38 9.90 -2.12 15.65
N VAL A 39 8.58 -2.09 15.66
CA VAL A 39 7.82 -1.13 14.87
C VAL A 39 7.39 0.01 15.79
N ILE A 40 7.66 1.24 15.37
CA ILE A 40 7.26 2.45 16.09
C ILE A 40 6.62 3.45 15.14
N LEU A 41 6.08 4.52 15.71
CA LEU A 41 5.69 5.70 14.97
C LEU A 41 6.88 6.67 14.94
N GLY A 42 7.46 6.89 13.77
CA GLY A 42 8.62 7.75 13.55
C GLY A 42 8.30 8.90 12.60
N THR A 43 9.18 9.91 12.53
CA THR A 43 9.06 10.92 11.48
C THR A 43 9.19 10.25 10.11
N CYS A 44 8.34 10.62 9.16
CA CYS A 44 8.51 10.19 7.78
C CYS A 44 9.89 10.64 7.25
N ALA A 45 10.43 9.90 6.30
CA ALA A 45 11.74 10.14 5.71
C ALA A 45 11.68 10.08 4.19
N ASP A 46 12.43 10.95 3.53
CA ASP A 46 12.53 10.96 2.08
C ASP A 46 13.27 9.72 1.56
N GLU A 47 12.98 9.35 0.32
CA GLU A 47 13.67 8.25 -0.36
C GLU A 47 15.18 8.57 -0.48
N GLY A 48 16.02 7.53 -0.36
CA GLY A 48 17.49 7.66 -0.46
C GLY A 48 18.18 8.22 0.78
N THR A 49 17.42 8.61 1.82
CA THR A 49 17.98 8.92 3.14
C THR A 49 18.32 7.63 3.90
N GLU A 50 19.14 7.73 4.96
CA GLU A 50 19.50 6.59 5.81
C GLU A 50 18.27 5.85 6.38
N ARG A 51 17.19 6.59 6.68
CA ARG A 51 15.93 6.07 7.22
C ARG A 51 14.85 5.84 6.15
N GLY A 52 15.15 6.10 4.89
CA GLY A 52 14.16 6.05 3.81
C GLY A 52 13.53 4.66 3.66
N GLU A 53 14.32 3.61 3.85
CA GLU A 53 13.84 2.22 3.75
C GLU A 53 13.11 1.73 5.01
N ASP A 54 13.38 2.33 6.18
CA ASP A 54 12.78 1.92 7.46
C ASP A 54 11.27 2.17 7.52
N VAL A 55 10.82 3.21 6.80
CA VAL A 55 9.43 3.69 6.78
C VAL A 55 8.66 3.25 5.54
N ARG A 56 9.26 2.42 4.66
CA ARG A 56 8.66 2.02 3.38
C ARG A 56 8.41 0.52 3.32
N TYR A 57 7.22 0.19 2.82
CA TYR A 57 6.72 -1.18 2.71
C TYR A 57 6.28 -1.49 1.29
N GLU A 58 6.51 -2.73 0.89
CA GLU A 58 5.82 -3.35 -0.23
C GLU A 58 4.55 -4.01 0.32
N LEU A 59 3.39 -3.66 -0.26
CA LEU A 59 2.14 -4.36 -0.01
C LEU A 59 1.99 -5.47 -1.07
N THR A 60 2.06 -6.73 -0.64
CA THR A 60 1.94 -7.88 -1.54
C THR A 60 0.49 -8.13 -1.96
N GLY A 61 0.28 -8.92 -3.03
CA GLY A 61 -1.07 -9.35 -3.45
C GLY A 61 -1.78 -10.22 -2.41
N GLU A 62 -1.03 -10.89 -1.54
CA GLU A 62 -1.54 -11.64 -0.40
C GLU A 62 -1.88 -10.76 0.82
N GLY A 63 -1.61 -9.46 0.77
CA GLY A 63 -1.89 -8.52 1.85
C GLY A 63 -0.79 -8.50 2.93
N GLU A 64 0.46 -8.76 2.57
CA GLU A 64 1.60 -8.67 3.50
C GLU A 64 2.30 -7.32 3.34
N LEU A 65 2.74 -6.74 4.45
CA LEU A 65 3.52 -5.50 4.46
C LEU A 65 4.99 -5.82 4.73
N VAL A 66 5.80 -5.80 3.68
CA VAL A 66 7.21 -6.21 3.70
C VAL A 66 8.10 -4.96 3.71
N PRO A 67 8.92 -4.71 4.73
CA PRO A 67 9.84 -3.58 4.75
C PRO A 67 10.83 -3.63 3.57
N ARG A 68 11.02 -2.53 2.85
CA ARG A 68 11.87 -2.52 1.65
C ARG A 68 13.34 -2.85 1.94
N GLY A 69 13.86 -2.37 3.07
CA GLY A 69 15.24 -2.64 3.51
C GLY A 69 15.44 -4.04 4.13
N GLN A 70 14.36 -4.78 4.42
CA GLN A 70 14.42 -6.05 5.14
C GLN A 70 13.44 -7.09 4.56
N LYS A 71 13.64 -7.47 3.29
CA LYS A 71 12.72 -8.35 2.52
C LYS A 71 12.47 -9.75 3.10
N LEU A 72 13.28 -10.20 4.07
CA LEU A 72 13.07 -11.46 4.78
C LEU A 72 12.11 -11.35 5.96
N LEU A 73 11.62 -10.14 6.24
CA LEU A 73 10.69 -9.86 7.32
C LEU A 73 9.34 -9.36 6.77
N ALA A 74 8.30 -9.51 7.57
CA ALA A 74 6.98 -8.95 7.32
C ALA A 74 6.38 -8.38 8.60
N LEU A 75 5.55 -7.34 8.46
CA LEU A 75 4.78 -6.76 9.55
C LEU A 75 3.82 -7.80 10.11
N ALA A 76 3.85 -8.00 11.43
CA ALA A 76 3.10 -9.05 12.10
C ALA A 76 2.52 -8.56 13.42
N THR A 77 1.39 -9.15 13.81
CA THR A 77 0.96 -9.08 15.20
C THR A 77 1.77 -10.04 16.06
N THR A 78 2.06 -9.66 17.31
CA THR A 78 2.72 -10.56 18.27
C THR A 78 1.80 -11.71 18.68
N THR A 79 0.52 -11.40 18.87
CA THR A 79 -0.58 -12.33 19.13
C THR A 79 -1.89 -11.76 18.53
N ARG A 80 -2.94 -12.57 18.47
CA ARG A 80 -4.29 -12.12 18.06
C ARG A 80 -5.12 -11.50 19.20
N ALA A 81 -4.53 -11.29 20.37
CA ALA A 81 -5.23 -10.74 21.51
C ALA A 81 -5.41 -9.21 21.37
N PRO A 82 -6.35 -8.63 22.13
CA PRO A 82 -6.39 -7.19 22.31
C PRO A 82 -5.07 -6.63 22.83
N ASP A 83 -4.78 -5.37 22.47
CA ASP A 83 -3.53 -4.66 22.80
C ASP A 83 -2.19 -5.32 22.41
N ALA A 84 -2.20 -6.42 21.64
CA ALA A 84 -1.00 -7.01 21.09
C ALA A 84 -0.16 -6.02 20.26
N ASP A 85 1.15 -6.06 20.48
CA ASP A 85 2.13 -5.26 19.73
C ASP A 85 2.20 -5.67 18.26
N ILE A 86 2.51 -4.69 17.42
CA ILE A 86 2.86 -4.86 16.01
C ILE A 86 4.39 -4.84 15.91
N VAL A 87 4.97 -5.83 15.24
CA VAL A 87 6.41 -6.02 15.09
C VAL A 87 6.74 -6.44 13.66
N VAL A 88 8.01 -6.57 13.31
CA VAL A 88 8.41 -7.34 12.11
C VAL A 88 8.94 -8.71 12.54
N LYS A 89 8.52 -9.76 11.83
CA LYS A 89 8.95 -11.16 12.05
C LYS A 89 9.45 -11.75 10.75
N VAL A 90 10.14 -12.89 10.82
CA VAL A 90 10.50 -13.67 9.62
C VAL A 90 9.26 -13.86 8.75
N HIS A 91 9.37 -13.47 7.49
CA HIS A 91 8.28 -13.54 6.52
C HIS A 91 7.93 -15.01 6.28
N ASP A 92 6.73 -15.43 6.72
CA ASP A 92 6.32 -16.84 6.74
C ASP A 92 4.92 -17.09 6.16
N GLY A 93 4.20 -16.05 5.75
CA GLY A 93 2.89 -16.22 5.13
C GLY A 93 1.77 -16.49 6.13
N SER A 94 2.03 -16.36 7.43
CA SER A 94 1.03 -16.62 8.47
C SER A 94 -0.12 -15.61 8.46
N GLU A 95 -1.24 -16.00 9.05
CA GLU A 95 -2.39 -15.10 9.25
C GLU A 95 -2.03 -13.87 10.09
N ASP A 96 -1.05 -14.00 11.00
CA ASP A 96 -0.60 -12.89 11.84
C ASP A 96 0.18 -11.84 11.03
N GLN A 97 0.57 -12.14 9.78
CA GLN A 97 1.21 -11.25 8.79
C GLN A 97 0.24 -10.75 7.71
N ARG A 98 -1.04 -11.09 7.79
CA ARG A 98 -2.05 -10.68 6.81
C ARG A 98 -2.74 -9.38 7.24
N TRP A 99 -2.67 -8.38 6.39
CA TRP A 99 -3.27 -7.06 6.56
C TRP A 99 -4.29 -6.83 5.45
N ARG A 100 -5.39 -6.16 5.81
CA ARG A 100 -6.41 -5.73 4.85
C ARG A 100 -6.41 -4.21 4.79
N THR A 101 -6.36 -3.70 3.56
CA THR A 101 -6.60 -2.29 3.28
C THR A 101 -7.99 -2.11 2.72
N ASP A 102 -8.61 -0.98 3.04
CA ASP A 102 -9.81 -0.59 2.35
C ASP A 102 -9.47 -0.20 0.90
N PRO A 103 -10.34 -0.51 -0.07
CA PRO A 103 -10.11 -0.07 -1.44
C PRO A 103 -10.09 1.45 -1.49
N VAL A 104 -9.17 2.02 -2.27
CA VAL A 104 -9.21 3.45 -2.58
C VAL A 104 -10.58 3.74 -3.21
N PRO A 105 -11.36 4.70 -2.68
CA PRO A 105 -12.62 5.09 -3.30
C PRO A 105 -12.34 5.51 -4.73
N THR A 106 -12.68 4.64 -5.68
CA THR A 106 -12.62 4.99 -7.09
C THR A 106 -13.75 5.96 -7.30
N ALA A 107 -13.47 7.17 -7.80
CA ALA A 107 -14.53 8.08 -8.19
C ALA A 107 -15.37 7.37 -9.28
N GLU A 108 -16.47 6.74 -8.89
CA GLU A 108 -17.37 6.06 -9.77
C GLU A 108 -17.98 7.10 -10.72
N GLY A 109 -17.46 7.20 -11.94
CA GLY A 109 -18.12 7.95 -13.01
C GLY A 109 -17.25 8.85 -13.87
N SER A 110 -16.16 8.35 -14.43
CA SER A 110 -15.55 8.87 -15.67
C SER A 110 -14.62 7.77 -16.17
N LEU A 111 -14.96 7.01 -17.21
CA LEU A 111 -14.77 7.41 -18.62
C LEU A 111 -15.58 6.44 -19.49
N SER A 112 -16.64 6.91 -20.16
CA SER A 112 -17.20 6.21 -21.32
C SER A 112 -16.50 6.74 -22.57
N ILE A 113 -15.55 5.98 -23.13
CA ILE A 113 -15.07 6.23 -24.49
C ILE A 113 -16.11 5.63 -25.43
N ALA A 114 -17.07 6.45 -25.87
CA ALA A 114 -17.95 6.07 -26.97
C ALA A 114 -17.07 5.89 -28.22
N ARG A 115 -16.96 4.65 -28.70
CA ARG A 115 -16.39 4.36 -30.02
C ARG A 115 -17.35 4.92 -31.07
N THR A 116 -17.00 6.05 -31.68
CA THR A 116 -17.67 6.53 -32.89
C THR A 116 -17.26 5.61 -34.04
N ASP A 117 -18.18 4.78 -34.51
CA ASP A 117 -18.04 4.01 -35.74
C ASP A 117 -17.95 4.98 -36.92
N ALA A 118 -16.83 5.00 -37.64
CA ALA A 118 -16.66 5.79 -38.86
C ALA A 118 -17.15 4.98 -40.07
N PRO A 119 -17.96 5.55 -40.98
CA PRO A 119 -18.55 4.79 -42.09
C PRO A 119 -17.48 4.39 -43.11
N GLY A 120 -17.59 3.15 -43.61
CA GLY A 120 -16.64 2.57 -44.56
C GLY A 120 -16.51 3.37 -45.87
N ALA A 121 -15.30 3.81 -46.17
CA ALA A 121 -14.96 4.35 -47.48
C ALA A 121 -14.93 3.21 -48.51
N ARG A 122 -15.77 3.28 -49.55
CA ARG A 122 -15.64 2.42 -50.73
C ARG A 122 -14.58 3.01 -51.66
N ALA A 123 -13.51 2.25 -51.90
CA ALA A 123 -12.56 2.53 -52.97
C ALA A 123 -13.25 2.29 -54.33
N VAL A 124 -13.10 3.23 -55.26
CA VAL A 124 -13.50 3.06 -56.66
C VAL A 124 -12.24 2.93 -57.49
N ASP A 125 -12.08 1.76 -58.12
CA ASP A 125 -10.98 1.47 -59.04
C ASP A 125 -11.29 2.08 -60.42
N LEU A 126 -10.38 2.91 -60.93
CA LEU A 126 -10.45 3.49 -62.27
C LEU A 126 -9.56 2.68 -63.21
N SER A 127 -10.13 1.66 -63.85
CA SER A 127 -9.52 0.99 -65.00
C SER A 127 -10.11 1.56 -66.29
N GLY A 128 -9.29 2.33 -67.02
CA GLY A 128 -9.61 2.87 -68.33
C GLY A 128 -9.23 1.93 -69.47
N GLY A 129 -10.04 1.93 -70.53
CA GLY A 129 -9.83 1.21 -71.79
C GLY A 129 -11.08 1.19 -72.66
#